data_AF-T1DUN4-F1
#
_entry.id   AF-T1DUN4-F1
#
_cell.length_a   1.000
_cell.length_b   1.000
_cell.length_c   1.000
_cell.angle_alpha   90.00
_cell.angle_beta   90.00
_cell.angle_gamma   90.00
#
_symmetry.space_group_name_H-M   'P 1'
#
loop_
_entity.id
_entity.type
_entity.pdbx_description
1 polymer ?
#
loop_
_entity_poly.entity_id
_entity_poly.type
_entity_poly.pdbx_seq_one_letter_code
_entity_poly.pdbx_strand_id
1 'polypeptide(L)' 'MTKYEVRYSKAFKKGLKKLKNNAKALECTKEVITKLANDESLAPKHRDHNLQGKHVGL' A
#
# COMPACT_ATOMS: atom_id res chain seq x y z
N MET A 1 -12.12 12.63 5.38
CA MET A 1 -10.98 13.32 4.73
C MET A 1 -9.73 12.57 5.12
N THR A 2 -8.94 12.11 4.15
CA THR A 2 -7.63 11.49 4.44
C THR A 2 -6.57 12.60 4.62
N LYS A 3 -5.61 12.38 5.52
CA LYS A 3 -4.53 13.35 5.81
C LYS A 3 -3.60 13.56 4.62
N TYR A 4 -3.39 12.51 3.81
CA TYR A 4 -2.57 12.55 2.61
C TYR A 4 -3.37 12.25 1.33
N GLU A 5 -2.89 12.78 0.20
CA GLU A 5 -3.40 12.45 -1.15
C GLU A 5 -2.73 11.16 -1.65
N VAL A 6 -3.55 10.14 -1.94
CA VAL A 6 -3.04 8.85 -2.46
C VAL A 6 -2.84 8.92 -3.97
N ARG A 7 -1.58 8.86 -4.42
CA ARG A 7 -1.22 8.76 -5.84
C ARG A 7 -0.77 7.37 -6.23
N TYR A 8 -1.42 6.80 -7.24
CA TYR A 8 -1.10 5.47 -7.75
C TYR A 8 -0.15 5.51 -8.95
N SER A 9 0.99 4.82 -8.84
CA SER A 9 1.91 4.64 -9.96
C SER A 9 1.33 3.72 -11.05
N LYS A 10 1.85 3.82 -12.28
CA LYS A 10 1.46 2.93 -13.39
C LYS A 10 1.78 1.46 -13.07
N ALA A 11 2.90 1.20 -12.39
CA ALA A 11 3.31 -0.14 -11.95
C ALA A 11 2.32 -0.72 -10.94
N PHE A 12 1.90 0.10 -9.96
CA PHE A 12 0.91 -0.30 -8.96
C PHE A 12 -0.44 -0.68 -9.60
N LYS A 13 -0.96 0.14 -10.53
CA LYS A 13 -2.21 -0.16 -11.25
C LYS A 13 -2.14 -1.48 -12.03
N LYS A 14 -0.99 -1.79 -12.64
CA LYS A 14 -0.78 -3.08 -13.33
C LYS A 14 -0.76 -4.26 -12.34
N GLY A 15 -0.10 -4.09 -11.18
CA GLY A 15 -0.09 -5.10 -10.11
C GLY A 15 -1.50 -5.39 -9.58
N LEU A 16 -2.27 -4.34 -9.30
CA LEU A 16 -3.65 -4.46 -8.81
C LEU A 16 -4.56 -5.18 -9.81
N LYS A 17 -4.40 -4.93 -11.13
CA LYS A 17 -5.11 -5.68 -12.18
C LYS A 17 -4.76 -7.18 -12.20
N LYS A 18 -3.53 -7.57 -11.86
CA LYS A 18 -3.14 -8.99 -11.76
C LYS A 18 -3.78 -9.68 -10.56
N LEU A 19 -3.93 -8.93 -9.46
CA LEU A 19 -4.55 -9.39 -8.21
C LEU A 19 -6.09 -9.43 -8.26
N LYS A 20 -6.72 -9.07 -9.39
CA LYS A 20 -8.19 -9.01 -9.54
C LYS A 20 -8.92 -10.30 -9.16
N ASN A 21 -8.28 -11.46 -9.36
CA ASN A 21 -8.86 -12.77 -9.04
C ASN A 21 -8.73 -13.13 -7.54
N ASN A 22 -8.04 -12.32 -6.75
CA ASN A 22 -7.85 -12.53 -5.32
C ASN A 22 -8.54 -11.40 -4.54
N ALA A 23 -9.83 -11.59 -4.24
CA ALA A 23 -10.65 -10.61 -3.52
C ALA A 23 -10.06 -10.25 -2.15
N LYS A 24 -9.57 -11.26 -1.41
CA LYS A 24 -8.95 -11.08 -0.10
C LYS A 24 -7.72 -10.16 -0.14
N ALA A 25 -6.85 -10.35 -1.13
CA ALA A 25 -5.67 -9.50 -1.29
C ALA A 25 -6.05 -8.05 -1.65
N LEU A 26 -7.10 -7.85 -2.46
CA LEU A 26 -7.61 -6.52 -2.79
C LEU A 26 -8.15 -5.79 -1.56
N GLU A 27 -8.91 -6.46 -0.70
CA GLU A 27 -9.43 -5.89 0.53
C GLU A 27 -8.30 -5.50 1.48
N CYS A 28 -7.36 -6.42 1.76
CA CYS A 28 -6.21 -6.12 2.60
C CYS A 28 -5.38 -4.93 2.07
N THR A 29 -5.20 -4.85 0.75
CA THR A 29 -4.45 -3.75 0.13
C THR A 29 -5.15 -2.41 0.32
N LYS A 30 -6.49 -2.37 0.11
CA LYS A 30 -7.27 -1.14 0.32
C LYS A 30 -7.23 -0.68 1.77
N GLU A 31 -7.39 -1.61 2.72
CA GLU A 31 -7.31 -1.31 4.15
C GLU A 31 -5.97 -0.66 4.54
N VAL A 32 -4.86 -1.24 4.07
CA VAL A 32 -3.51 -0.71 4.33
C VAL A 32 -3.33 0.66 3.70
N ILE A 33 -3.79 0.89 2.46
CA ILE A 33 -3.73 2.21 1.80
C ILE A 33 -4.51 3.26 2.60
N THR A 34 -5.69 2.92 3.10
CA THR A 34 -6.50 3.83 3.90
C THR A 34 -5.80 4.20 5.20
N LYS A 35 -5.21 3.23 5.91
CA LYS A 35 -4.44 3.47 7.15
C LYS A 35 -3.23 4.38 6.87
N LEU A 36 -2.46 4.06 5.85
CA LEU A 36 -1.31 4.89 5.42
C LEU A 36 -1.74 6.32 5.03
N ALA A 37 -2.86 6.47 4.32
CA ALA A 37 -3.39 7.78 3.94
C ALA A 37 -3.86 8.63 5.14
N ASN A 38 -4.18 7.99 6.26
CA ASN A 38 -4.58 8.63 7.51
C ASN A 38 -3.41 8.80 8.50
N ASP A 39 -2.17 8.47 8.11
CA ASP A 39 -1.00 8.49 9.02
C ASP A 39 -1.15 7.52 10.19
N GLU A 40 -1.93 6.45 10.02
CA GLU A 40 -2.11 5.43 11.05
C GLU A 40 -0.95 4.42 11.04
N SER A 41 -0.50 4.05 12.24
CA SER A 41 0.53 3.03 12.41
C SER A 41 0.01 1.65 11.99
N LEU A 42 0.75 0.97 11.11
CA LEU A 42 0.42 -0.40 10.71
C LEU A 42 0.72 -1.38 11.86
N ALA A 43 -0.09 -2.44 11.94
CA ALA A 43 0.15 -3.50 12.91
C ALA A 43 1.55 -4.12 12.70
N PRO A 44 2.26 -4.56 13.76
CA PRO A 44 3.62 -5.10 13.67
C PRO A 44 3.73 -6.34 12.76
N LYS A 45 2.61 -7.01 12.48
CA LYS A 45 2.51 -8.09 11.49
C LYS A 45 2.93 -7.66 10.07
N HIS A 46 2.75 -6.38 9.73
CA HIS A 46 3.10 -5.83 8.42
C HIS A 46 4.62 -5.60 8.27
N ARG A 47 5.39 -5.71 9.36
CA ARG A 47 6.86 -5.53 9.37
C ARG A 47 7.28 -4.29 8.59
N ASP A 48 6.62 -3.18 8.88
CA ASP A 48 6.90 -1.90 8.22
C ASP A 48 8.36 -1.50 8.47
N HIS A 49 9.13 -1.33 7.40
CA HIS A 49 10.53 -0.95 7.44
C HIS A 49 10.93 -0.23 6.17
N ASN A 50 11.94 0.64 6.27
CA ASN A 50 12.48 1.33 5.10
C ASN A 50 13.11 0.34 4.13
N LEU A 51 12.76 0.48 2.85
CA LEU A 51 13.35 -0.28 1.77
C LEU A 51 14.85 0.07 1.63
N GLN A 52 15.65 -0.91 1.21
CA GLN A 52 17.09 -0.79 1.04
C GLN A 52 17.50 -0.84 -0.44
N GLY A 53 18.76 -0.46 -0.74
CA GLY A 53 19.34 -0.54 -2.09
C GLY A 53 18.73 0.48 -3.07
N LYS A 54 18.32 0.02 -4.27
CA LYS A 54 17.73 0.87 -5.33
C LYS A 54 16.37 1.47 -4.97
N HIS A 55 15.83 1.10 -3.81
CA HIS A 55 14.51 1.53 -3.34
C HIS A 55 14.59 2.36 -2.05
N VAL A 56 15.80 2.76 -1.63
CA VAL A 56 15.97 3.73 -0.53
C VAL A 56 15.24 5.03 -0.86
N GLY A 57 14.39 5.50 0.05
CA GLY A 57 13.68 6.78 -0.06
C GLY A 57 12.41 6.77 -0.93
N LEU A 58 12.00 5.59 -1.40
CA LEU A 58 10.66 5.33 -1.95
C LEU A 58 9.69 4.95 -0.83
#